data_AF-A0A5B1BAN4-F1
#
_entry.id   AF-A0A5B1BAN4-F1
#
_cell.length_a   1.000
_cell.length_b   1.000
_cell.length_c   1.000
_cell.angle_alpha   90.00
_cell.angle_beta   90.00
_cell.angle_gamma   90.00
#
_symmetry.space_group_name_H-M   'P 1'
#
loop_
_entity.id
_entity.type
_entity.pdbx_description
1 polymer ?
#
loop_
_entity_poly.entity_id
_entity_poly.type
_entity_poly.pdbx_seq_one_letter_code
_entity_poly.pdbx_strand_id
1 'polypeptide(L)' 'MKNDLNNRREKLFLLAQENIPAQNVCLLKNFEDSSISPWYRFKENTTIYTPGYYFEKGVFIRFK' A
#
# COMPACT_ATOMS: atom_id res chain seq x y z
N MET A 1 -19.43 26.68 1.33
CA MET A 1 -19.81 25.31 0.91
C MET A 1 -19.12 25.00 -0.41
N LYS A 2 -18.04 24.22 -0.39
CA LYS A 2 -17.50 23.61 -1.62
C LYS A 2 -18.09 22.20 -1.70
N ASN A 3 -18.90 21.97 -2.72
CA ASN A 3 -19.53 20.67 -2.99
C ASN A 3 -18.48 19.74 -3.60
N ASP A 4 -17.91 18.85 -2.79
CA ASP A 4 -16.97 17.82 -3.25
C ASP A 4 -17.73 16.64 -3.90
N LEU A 5 -18.16 16.87 -5.14
CA LEU A 5 -18.57 15.83 -6.09
C LEU A 5 -17.33 15.04 -6.55
N ASN A 6 -16.71 14.24 -5.67
CA ASN A 6 -15.84 13.09 -6.02
C ASN A 6 -15.29 12.33 -4.79
N ASN A 7 -16.12 12.07 -3.78
CA ASN A 7 -15.68 11.57 -2.48
C ASN A 7 -15.31 10.05 -2.43
N ARG A 8 -14.90 9.44 -3.56
CA ARG A 8 -14.45 8.03 -3.63
C ARG A 8 -13.15 7.86 -4.42
N ARG A 9 -12.18 8.77 -4.27
CA ARG A 9 -10.83 8.48 -4.79
C ARG A 9 -10.19 7.42 -3.88
N GLU A 10 -10.13 6.19 -4.38
CA GLU A 10 -9.36 5.13 -3.73
C GLU A 10 -7.89 5.54 -3.67
N LYS A 11 -7.29 5.44 -2.47
CA LYS A 11 -5.86 5.68 -2.27
C LYS A 11 -5.13 4.37 -2.55
N LEU A 12 -4.22 4.38 -3.51
CA LEU A 12 -3.36 3.25 -3.84
C LEU A 12 -1.92 3.52 -3.38
N PHE A 13 -1.20 2.47 -3.00
CA PHE A 13 0.22 2.55 -2.67
C PHE A 13 0.96 1.30 -3.18
N LEU A 14 2.28 1.44 -3.32
CA LEU A 14 3.20 0.35 -3.61
C LEU A 14 4.08 0.09 -2.39
N LEU A 15 4.50 -1.16 -2.25
CA LEU A 15 5.51 -1.55 -1.28
C LEU A 15 6.76 -2.00 -2.05
N ALA A 16 7.92 -1.55 -1.59
CA ALA A 16 9.21 -1.92 -2.14
C ALA A 16 10.05 -2.51 -1.01
N GLN A 17 10.79 -3.58 -1.31
CA GLN A 17 11.68 -4.25 -0.36
C GLN A 17 13.06 -4.44 -1.01
N GLU A 18 14.08 -4.08 -0.26
CA GLU A 18 15.47 -4.40 -0.57
C GLU A 18 15.76 -5.86 -0.20
N ASN A 19 16.38 -6.62 -1.10
CA ASN A 19 16.94 -7.93 -0.76
C ASN A 19 18.45 -7.79 -0.55
N ILE A 20 18.91 -8.09 0.66
CA ILE A 20 20.33 -8.04 1.05
C ILE A 20 20.95 -9.38 0.63
N PRO A 21 21.51 -9.47 -0.60
CA PRO A 21 22.91 -9.12 -0.84
C PRO A 21 23.16 -8.13 -2.00
N ALA A 22 22.21 -7.22 -2.29
CA ALA A 22 22.40 -5.93 -2.99
C ALA A 22 22.02 -5.80 -4.49
N GLN A 23 21.83 -4.51 -4.82
CA GLN A 23 21.70 -3.81 -6.11
C GLN A 23 20.30 -3.49 -6.66
N ASN A 24 19.24 -4.18 -6.22
CA ASN A 24 17.90 -3.92 -6.76
C ASN A 24 16.84 -3.79 -5.67
N VAL A 25 15.98 -2.79 -5.83
CA VAL A 25 14.71 -2.67 -5.11
C VAL A 25 13.68 -3.56 -5.81
N CYS A 26 13.01 -4.44 -5.07
CA CYS A 26 11.92 -5.25 -5.61
C CYS A 26 10.57 -4.71 -5.14
N LEU A 27 9.63 -4.52 -6.07
CA LEU A 27 8.23 -4.26 -5.72
C LEU A 27 7.60 -5.54 -5.16
N LEU A 28 6.85 -5.40 -4.06
CA LEU A 28 6.14 -6.52 -3.45
C LEU A 28 4.84 -6.80 -4.18
N LYS A 29 4.63 -8.05 -4.57
CA LYS A 29 3.40 -8.52 -5.20
C LYS A 29 2.25 -8.50 -4.19
N ASN A 30 1.10 -7.94 -4.58
CA ASN A 30 -0.12 -8.03 -3.79
C ASN A 30 -0.80 -9.37 -4.06
N PHE A 31 -0.77 -10.26 -3.07
CA PHE A 31 -1.41 -11.58 -3.15
C PHE A 31 -2.89 -11.57 -2.75
N GLU A 32 -3.34 -10.55 -2.02
CA GLU A 32 -4.74 -10.40 -1.58
C GLU A 32 -5.65 -9.91 -2.71
N ASP A 33 -5.11 -9.14 -3.66
CA ASP A 33 -5.84 -8.67 -4.85
C ASP A 33 -4.96 -8.71 -6.11
N SER A 34 -5.08 -9.82 -6.83
CA SER A 34 -4.35 -10.05 -8.08
C SER A 34 -4.79 -9.13 -9.23
N SER A 35 -5.99 -8.55 -9.16
CA SER A 35 -6.52 -7.69 -10.23
C SER A 35 -5.83 -6.34 -10.31
N ILE A 36 -5.29 -5.87 -9.18
CA ILE A 36 -4.58 -4.58 -9.08
C ILE A 36 -3.09 -4.74 -8.74
N SER A 37 -2.60 -5.96 -8.53
CA SER A 37 -1.20 -6.22 -8.20
C SER A 37 -0.25 -5.54 -9.21
N PRO A 38 0.81 -4.83 -8.77
CA PRO A 38 1.37 -4.83 -7.41
C PRO A 38 0.79 -3.77 -6.46
N TRP A 39 -0.28 -3.07 -6.85
CA TRP A 39 -0.88 -2.02 -6.04
C TRP A 39 -1.66 -2.59 -4.85
N TYR A 40 -1.65 -1.82 -3.76
CA TYR A 40 -2.45 -2.08 -2.57
C TYR A 40 -3.46 -0.94 -2.38
N ARG A 41 -4.69 -1.27 -1.98
CA ARG A 41 -5.68 -0.28 -1.56
C ARG A 41 -5.44 0.10 -0.10
N PHE A 42 -5.31 1.40 0.16
CA PHE A 42 -5.25 1.90 1.52
C PHE A 42 -6.65 1.96 2.13
N LYS A 43 -6.80 1.32 3.30
CA LYS A 43 -7.96 1.43 4.18
C LYS A 43 -7.45 1.63 5.60
N GLU A 44 -7.93 2.66 6.29
CA GLU A 44 -7.54 2.92 7.67
C GLU A 44 -7.87 1.73 8.58
N ASN A 45 -7.00 1.46 9.56
CA ASN A 45 -7.16 0.38 10.54
C ASN A 45 -7.29 -1.02 9.95
N THR A 46 -6.83 -1.24 8.71
CA THR A 46 -6.74 -2.58 8.12
C THR A 46 -5.33 -3.15 8.19
N THR A 47 -5.25 -4.47 8.28
CA THR A 47 -3.97 -5.19 8.20
C THR A 47 -3.56 -5.32 6.75
N ILE A 48 -2.30 -5.00 6.46
CA ILE A 48 -1.71 -5.18 5.13
C ILE A 48 -0.84 -6.42 5.17
N TYR A 49 -1.17 -7.42 4.36
CA TYR A 49 -0.38 -8.63 4.21
C TYR A 49 0.60 -8.48 3.05
N THR A 50 1.85 -8.89 3.29
CA THR A 50 2.90 -8.94 2.28
C THR A 50 3.52 -10.34 2.28
N PRO A 51 4.36 -10.69 1.29
CA PRO A 51 4.93 -12.03 1.20
C PRO A 51 5.76 -12.47 2.43
N GLY A 52 6.32 -11.53 3.21
CA GLY A 52 7.19 -11.84 4.35
C GLY A 52 6.78 -11.21 5.69
N TYR A 53 5.90 -10.22 5.68
CA TYR A 53 5.50 -9.45 6.86
C TYR A 53 4.02 -9.08 6.80
N TYR A 54 3.45 -8.69 7.94
CA TYR A 54 2.16 -8.02 7.98
C TYR A 54 2.29 -6.72 8.77
N PHE A 55 1.53 -5.70 8.38
CA PHE A 55 1.48 -4.42 9.07
C PHE A 55 0.10 -4.28 9.72
N GLU A 56 0.06 -4.27 11.04
CA GLU A 56 -1.17 -3.98 11.78
C GLU A 56 -1.49 -2.49 11.75
N LYS A 57 -2.76 -2.15 11.51
CA LYS A 57 -3.30 -0.79 11.65
C LYS A 57 -2.51 0.26 10.86
N GLY A 58 -2.46 0.11 9.53
CA GLY A 58 -1.82 1.09 8.67
C GLY A 58 -2.40 2.50 8.85
N VAL A 59 -1.56 3.45 9.26
CA VAL A 59 -1.88 4.89 9.31
C VAL A 59 -1.07 5.63 8.27
N PHE A 60 -1.70 6.60 7.59
CA PHE A 60 -1.02 7.43 6.61
C PHE A 60 -0.43 8.66 7.29
N ILE A 61 0.90 8.68 7.48
CA ILE A 61 1.62 9.79 8.10
C ILE A 61 2.34 10.57 7.01
N ARG A 62 2.15 11.90 6.99
CA ARG A 62 2.95 12.81 6.17
C ARG A 62 3.99 13.48 7.07
N PHE A 63 5.26 13.19 6.84
CA PHE A 63 6.35 13.91 7.49
C PHE A 63 6.47 15.33 6.91
N LYS A 64 6.79 16.30 7.76
CA LYS A 64 7.11 17.68 7.38
C LYS A 64 8.60 17.84 7.20
#